data_AF-A0A1Y6BZT2-F1
#
_entry.id   AF-A0A1Y6BZT2-F1
#
_cell.length_a   1.000
_cell.length_b   1.000
_cell.length_c   1.000
_cell.angle_alpha   90.00
_cell.angle_beta   90.00
_cell.angle_gamma   90.00
#
_symmetry.space_group_name_H-M   'P 1'
#
loop_
_entity.id
_entity.type
_entity.pdbx_description
1 polymer ?
#
loop_
_entity_poly.entity_id
_entity_poly.type
_entity_poly.pdbx_seq_one_letter_code
_entity_poly.pdbx_strand_id
1 'polypeptide(L)'
;MVRGQSIVRILSNPDRRTVQGVDQAVRLIRVSPDRIEELIDCVFHQESVVAMRAADALEKINRSHPYLLKPYKKRILTIPKKQACKEARWHWCQVVPGLDLTDKQAQAVYETMAIFLEDPSSILRTFALQGIVDLAVTYPKFIVSAKHHIEAALSKGTKAMQARARKLAKTVDLAERYASNPSFRLHQDIITCKACKDLPLGPKPVVRLTAAARIKIVGQAPGIRVHETGIPWNDPSGERLRDWLGVGRAEFYDPKIFALVPMGFCYPGTGPSGDLPPKPICAELWQSKIESNLKKVELTMAIGNYAQNYLLPEPKRSLTERVKHWQDYFPSVVPLPHPSPRNNRWLNNHPWFESELLPELRDLLAKIIRGS
;
A
#
# COMPACT_ATOMS: atom_id res chain seq x y z
N MET A 1 33.04 18.73 -5.26
CA MET A 1 32.53 19.26 -6.54
C MET A 1 32.43 18.12 -7.54
N VAL A 2 31.23 17.74 -7.99
CA VAL A 2 30.99 16.68 -9.01
C VAL A 2 30.06 17.21 -10.13
N ARG A 3 29.98 18.53 -10.30
CA ARG A 3 29.24 19.14 -11.41
C ARG A 3 30.22 19.21 -12.60
N GLY A 4 30.18 18.22 -13.49
CA GLY A 4 30.96 18.21 -14.73
C GLY A 4 31.59 16.87 -15.15
N GLN A 5 31.71 15.88 -14.26
CA GLN A 5 32.20 14.54 -14.66
C GLN A 5 31.05 13.72 -15.27
N SER A 6 31.25 13.19 -16.47
CA SER A 6 30.32 12.22 -17.09
C SER A 6 30.24 10.94 -16.26
N ILE A 7 29.03 10.39 -16.13
CA ILE A 7 28.76 9.12 -15.44
C ILE A 7 29.54 7.98 -16.12
N VAL A 8 29.68 7.99 -17.45
CA VAL A 8 30.50 7.00 -18.16
C VAL A 8 31.91 6.99 -17.58
N ARG A 9 32.57 8.15 -17.46
CA ARG A 9 33.94 8.24 -16.90
C ARG A 9 34.03 7.75 -15.46
N ILE A 10 33.02 8.03 -14.64
CA ILE A 10 32.95 7.55 -13.25
C ILE A 10 32.87 6.02 -13.22
N LEU A 11 32.09 5.42 -14.14
CA LEU A 11 31.88 3.97 -14.22
C LEU A 11 33.00 3.24 -14.98
N SER A 12 33.77 3.91 -15.83
CA SER A 12 34.88 3.34 -16.61
C SER A 12 36.18 3.10 -15.83
N ASN A 13 36.23 3.35 -14.51
CA ASN A 13 37.46 3.19 -13.72
C ASN A 13 38.09 1.78 -13.91
N PRO A 14 39.36 1.67 -14.34
CA PRO A 14 39.99 0.39 -14.72
C PRO A 14 40.14 -0.59 -13.56
N ASP A 15 40.12 -0.14 -12.30
CA ASP A 15 40.14 -1.05 -11.16
C ASP A 15 38.77 -1.73 -10.98
N ARG A 16 38.68 -2.99 -11.45
CA ARG A 16 37.47 -3.82 -11.36
C ARG A 16 37.10 -4.24 -9.94
N ARG A 17 37.97 -4.05 -8.95
CA ARG A 17 37.75 -4.46 -7.55
C ARG A 17 37.11 -3.36 -6.69
N THR A 18 37.08 -2.12 -7.16
CA THR A 18 36.52 -1.00 -6.40
C THR A 18 35.06 -0.74 -6.76
N VAL A 19 34.21 -0.67 -5.73
CA VAL A 19 32.80 -0.26 -5.80
C VAL A 19 32.64 1.27 -5.85
N GLN A 20 33.75 2.00 -5.69
CA GLN A 20 33.78 3.46 -5.53
C GLN A 20 33.09 4.21 -6.68
N GLY A 21 33.26 3.75 -7.93
CA GLY A 21 32.61 4.36 -9.09
C GLY A 21 31.09 4.25 -9.07
N VAL A 22 30.55 3.10 -8.64
CA VAL A 22 29.10 2.91 -8.52
C VAL A 22 28.53 3.83 -7.44
N ASP A 23 29.13 3.86 -6.25
CA ASP A 23 28.62 4.69 -5.16
C ASP A 23 28.76 6.18 -5.45
N GLN A 24 29.79 6.58 -6.21
CA GLN A 24 29.93 7.94 -6.71
C GLN A 24 28.83 8.29 -7.72
N ALA A 25 28.50 7.40 -8.66
CA ALA A 25 27.41 7.60 -9.60
C ALA A 25 26.05 7.71 -8.87
N VAL A 26 25.79 6.84 -7.88
CA VAL A 26 24.57 6.91 -7.06
C VAL A 26 24.50 8.23 -6.30
N ARG A 27 25.59 8.68 -5.66
CA ARG A 27 25.65 9.99 -4.98
C ARG A 27 25.41 11.14 -5.95
N LEU A 28 25.96 11.07 -7.15
CA LEU A 28 25.78 12.09 -8.18
C LEU A 28 24.32 12.19 -8.61
N ILE A 29 23.64 11.08 -8.89
CA ILE A 29 22.21 11.08 -9.21
C ILE A 29 21.37 11.65 -8.07
N ARG A 30 21.73 11.36 -6.81
CA ARG A 30 21.03 11.93 -5.65
C ARG A 30 21.12 13.46 -5.57
N VAL A 31 22.28 14.01 -5.94
CA VAL A 31 22.51 15.47 -5.93
C VAL A 31 21.98 16.14 -7.21
N SER A 32 21.94 15.40 -8.32
CA SER A 32 21.48 15.87 -9.63
C SER A 32 20.56 14.82 -10.27
N PRO A 33 19.28 14.74 -9.83
CA PRO A 33 18.33 13.72 -10.31
C PRO A 33 18.02 13.79 -11.80
N ASP A 34 18.19 14.97 -12.41
CA ASP A 34 18.09 15.23 -13.84
C ASP A 34 19.06 14.38 -14.67
N ARG A 35 20.16 13.92 -14.07
CA ARG A 35 21.17 13.08 -14.74
C ARG A 35 20.84 11.59 -14.76
N ILE A 36 19.67 11.17 -14.27
CA ILE A 36 19.28 9.76 -14.29
C ILE A 36 19.25 9.18 -15.71
N GLU A 37 18.91 10.01 -16.72
CA GLU A 37 18.92 9.59 -18.12
C GLU A 37 20.31 9.14 -18.59
N GLU A 38 21.35 9.89 -18.23
CA GLU A 38 22.74 9.55 -18.56
C GLU A 38 23.14 8.20 -17.92
N LEU A 39 22.66 7.91 -16.70
CA LEU A 39 22.89 6.60 -16.08
C LEU A 39 22.15 5.49 -16.83
N ILE A 40 20.91 5.72 -17.25
CA ILE A 40 20.14 4.75 -18.05
C ILE A 40 20.85 4.48 -19.38
N ASP A 41 21.41 5.50 -20.03
CA ASP A 41 22.22 5.35 -21.24
C ASP A 41 23.44 4.46 -20.99
N CYS A 42 24.11 4.64 -19.84
CA CYS A 42 25.27 3.82 -19.46
C CYS A 42 24.94 2.33 -19.34
N VAL A 43 23.69 1.95 -19.00
CA VAL A 43 23.27 0.53 -18.95
C VAL A 43 23.34 -0.13 -20.33
N PHE A 44 23.17 0.64 -21.41
CA PHE A 44 23.24 0.17 -22.79
C PHE A 44 24.60 0.46 -23.44
N HIS A 45 25.61 0.81 -22.64
CA HIS A 45 26.96 1.09 -23.14
C HIS A 45 27.60 -0.17 -23.75
N GLN A 46 28.46 0.03 -24.75
CA GLN A 46 29.16 -1.05 -25.46
C GLN A 46 30.22 -1.73 -24.58
N GLU A 47 30.88 -0.96 -23.70
CA GLU A 47 31.79 -1.50 -22.70
C GLU A 47 31.03 -2.21 -21.57
N SER A 48 31.24 -3.50 -21.41
CA SER A 48 30.55 -4.35 -20.43
C SER A 48 30.75 -3.88 -18.98
N VAL A 49 31.92 -3.34 -18.64
CA VAL A 49 32.22 -2.83 -17.29
C VAL A 49 31.34 -1.63 -16.95
N VAL A 50 31.14 -0.72 -17.89
CA VAL A 50 30.27 0.45 -17.73
C VAL A 50 28.82 0.01 -17.59
N ALA A 51 28.35 -0.88 -18.48
CA ALA A 51 26.99 -1.41 -18.44
C ALA A 51 26.66 -2.15 -17.13
N MET A 52 27.56 -3.02 -16.68
CA MET A 52 27.44 -3.74 -15.41
C MET A 52 27.32 -2.77 -14.23
N ARG A 53 28.23 -1.80 -14.12
CA ARG A 53 28.27 -0.84 -13.01
C ARG A 53 27.09 0.13 -13.05
N ALA A 54 26.63 0.50 -14.25
CA ALA A 54 25.42 1.29 -14.41
C ALA A 54 24.18 0.52 -13.93
N ALA A 55 24.10 -0.77 -14.22
CA ALA A 55 23.00 -1.62 -13.76
C ALA A 55 23.03 -1.82 -12.23
N ASP A 56 24.21 -1.94 -11.61
CA ASP A 56 24.38 -1.94 -10.15
C ASP A 56 23.93 -0.60 -9.53
N ALA A 57 24.37 0.53 -10.10
CA ALA A 57 23.92 1.85 -9.66
C ALA A 57 22.39 2.01 -9.78
N LEU A 58 21.80 1.51 -10.87
CA LEU A 58 20.35 1.52 -11.09
C LEU A 58 19.61 0.73 -10.01
N GLU A 59 20.15 -0.43 -9.62
CA GLU A 59 19.64 -1.28 -8.54
C GLU A 59 19.66 -0.55 -7.19
N LYS A 60 20.79 0.07 -6.83
CA LYS A 60 20.93 0.86 -5.60
C LYS A 60 20.00 2.09 -5.58
N ILE A 61 19.79 2.72 -6.73
CA ILE A 61 18.82 3.83 -6.86
C ILE A 61 17.40 3.29 -6.71
N ASN A 62 17.05 2.15 -7.29
CA ASN A 62 15.72 1.54 -7.12
C ASN A 62 15.40 1.27 -5.65
N ARG A 63 16.37 0.77 -4.87
CA ARG A 63 16.20 0.52 -3.43
C ARG A 63 15.93 1.78 -2.61
N SER A 64 16.50 2.91 -3.00
CA SER A 64 16.52 4.13 -2.17
C SER A 64 15.59 5.25 -2.68
N HIS A 65 15.44 5.36 -4.01
CA HIS A 65 14.71 6.43 -4.70
C HIS A 65 13.98 5.88 -5.94
N PRO A 66 13.06 4.90 -5.79
CA PRO A 66 12.42 4.21 -6.92
C PRO A 66 11.61 5.13 -7.85
N TYR A 67 11.15 6.28 -7.34
CA TYR A 67 10.41 7.27 -8.12
C TYR A 67 11.23 7.84 -9.29
N LEU A 68 12.56 7.89 -9.19
CA LEU A 68 13.45 8.37 -10.25
C LEU A 68 13.43 7.47 -11.49
N LEU A 69 13.08 6.19 -11.33
CA LEU A 69 13.10 5.22 -12.43
C LEU A 69 11.76 5.14 -13.17
N LYS A 70 10.67 5.66 -12.59
CA LYS A 70 9.32 5.60 -13.16
C LYS A 70 9.24 6.13 -14.60
N PRO A 71 9.85 7.28 -14.96
CA PRO A 71 9.79 7.79 -16.34
C PRO A 71 10.49 6.86 -17.34
N TYR A 72 11.48 6.09 -16.88
CA TYR A 72 12.34 5.25 -17.72
C TYR A 72 11.90 3.77 -17.76
N LYS A 73 10.73 3.43 -17.18
CA LYS A 73 10.19 2.06 -17.15
C LYS A 73 10.27 1.35 -18.50
N LYS A 74 9.84 2.02 -19.59
CA LYS A 74 9.87 1.43 -20.94
C LYS A 74 11.28 1.05 -21.38
N ARG A 75 12.29 1.87 -21.07
CA ARG A 75 13.70 1.58 -21.41
C ARG A 75 14.23 0.44 -20.55
N ILE A 76 14.00 0.47 -19.24
CA ILE A 76 14.46 -0.55 -18.29
C ILE A 76 13.92 -1.95 -18.67
N LEU A 77 12.65 -2.05 -19.08
CA LEU A 77 12.05 -3.31 -19.52
C LEU A 77 12.74 -3.94 -20.75
N THR A 78 13.50 -3.17 -21.54
CA THR A 78 14.20 -3.67 -22.73
C THR A 78 15.62 -4.19 -22.47
N ILE A 79 16.17 -4.00 -21.25
CA ILE A 79 17.55 -4.36 -20.91
C ILE A 79 17.90 -5.81 -21.27
N PRO A 80 17.12 -6.85 -20.90
CA PRO A 80 17.39 -8.24 -21.27
C PRO A 80 17.64 -8.48 -22.76
N LYS A 81 16.91 -7.76 -23.62
CA LYS A 81 16.94 -7.92 -25.08
C LYS A 81 18.06 -7.09 -25.73
N LYS A 82 18.39 -5.95 -25.14
CA LYS A 82 19.31 -4.96 -25.74
C LYS A 82 20.70 -4.95 -25.14
N GLN A 83 20.92 -5.64 -24.02
CA GLN A 83 22.21 -5.71 -23.36
C GLN A 83 22.68 -7.16 -23.22
N ALA A 84 23.85 -7.45 -23.79
CA ALA A 84 24.49 -8.75 -23.77
C ALA A 84 25.18 -9.06 -22.44
N CYS A 85 25.56 -8.02 -21.68
CA CYS A 85 26.13 -8.15 -20.35
C CYS A 85 25.16 -8.88 -19.39
N LYS A 86 25.54 -10.08 -18.94
CA LYS A 86 24.75 -10.92 -18.04
C LYS A 86 24.51 -10.27 -16.69
N GLU A 87 25.43 -9.41 -16.25
CA GLU A 87 25.33 -8.67 -15.01
C GLU A 87 24.20 -7.64 -15.07
N ALA A 88 23.99 -7.00 -16.22
CA ALA A 88 22.83 -6.14 -16.43
C ALA A 88 21.51 -6.92 -16.28
N ARG A 89 21.47 -8.20 -16.70
CA ARG A 89 20.29 -9.06 -16.54
C ARG A 89 20.01 -9.42 -15.09
N TRP A 90 21.02 -9.73 -14.28
CA TRP A 90 20.79 -10.05 -12.87
C TRP A 90 20.39 -8.82 -12.05
N HIS A 91 20.86 -7.62 -12.42
CA HIS A 91 20.45 -6.38 -11.75
C HIS A 91 19.05 -5.99 -12.18
N TRP A 92 18.71 -6.23 -13.46
CA TRP A 92 17.35 -6.08 -13.97
C TRP A 92 16.34 -6.92 -13.16
N CYS A 93 16.67 -8.18 -12.82
CA CYS A 93 15.81 -9.01 -11.96
C CYS A 93 15.52 -8.41 -10.59
N GLN A 94 16.39 -7.55 -10.06
CA GLN A 94 16.23 -6.88 -8.77
C GLN A 94 15.52 -5.52 -8.89
N VAL A 95 15.63 -4.86 -10.04
CA VAL A 95 15.02 -3.54 -10.28
C VAL A 95 13.55 -3.67 -10.65
N VAL A 96 13.24 -4.53 -11.62
CA VAL A 96 11.95 -4.50 -12.32
C VAL A 96 10.75 -4.85 -11.44
N PRO A 97 10.82 -5.77 -10.47
CA PRO A 97 9.69 -6.02 -9.56
C PRO A 97 9.25 -4.79 -8.76
N GLY A 98 10.14 -3.81 -8.54
CA GLY A 98 9.83 -2.56 -7.84
C GLY A 98 9.20 -1.47 -8.71
N LEU A 99 9.01 -1.71 -10.01
CA LEU A 99 8.39 -0.76 -10.93
C LEU A 99 6.86 -0.92 -10.95
N ASP A 100 6.15 0.16 -11.30
CA ASP A 100 4.70 0.12 -11.51
C ASP A 100 4.37 -0.57 -12.85
N LEU A 101 4.17 -1.88 -12.83
CA LEU A 101 3.91 -2.70 -14.03
C LEU A 101 2.40 -2.91 -14.24
N THR A 102 1.97 -2.86 -15.51
CA THR A 102 0.65 -3.40 -15.88
C THR A 102 0.68 -4.93 -15.84
N ASP A 103 -0.49 -5.57 -15.79
CA ASP A 103 -0.57 -7.04 -15.80
C ASP A 103 0.15 -7.71 -16.97
N LYS A 104 0.06 -7.11 -18.16
CA LYS A 104 0.76 -7.55 -19.37
C LYS A 104 2.27 -7.37 -19.26
N GLN A 105 2.72 -6.27 -18.66
CA GLN A 105 4.14 -6.02 -18.41
C GLN A 105 4.69 -7.02 -17.39
N ALA A 106 3.98 -7.24 -16.28
CA ALA A 106 4.36 -8.20 -15.26
C ALA A 106 4.47 -9.62 -15.82
N GLN A 107 3.56 -10.02 -16.71
CA GLN A 107 3.61 -11.30 -17.43
C GLN A 107 4.88 -11.44 -18.29
N ALA A 108 5.19 -10.45 -19.13
CA ALA A 108 6.38 -10.49 -19.97
C ALA A 108 7.69 -10.49 -19.16
N VAL A 109 7.70 -9.78 -18.02
CA VAL A 109 8.84 -9.78 -17.09
C VAL A 109 9.01 -11.16 -16.47
N TYR A 110 7.91 -11.76 -15.97
CA TYR A 110 7.91 -13.11 -15.42
C TYR A 110 8.48 -14.13 -16.40
N GLU A 111 7.98 -14.14 -17.64
CA GLU A 111 8.44 -15.05 -18.71
C GLU A 111 9.94 -14.89 -18.99
N THR A 112 10.43 -13.64 -19.01
CA THR A 112 11.85 -13.36 -19.18
C THR A 112 12.68 -13.92 -18.02
N MET A 113 12.23 -13.76 -16.78
CA MET A 113 12.92 -14.32 -15.60
C MET A 113 12.85 -15.85 -15.56
N ALA A 114 11.74 -16.46 -16.01
CA ALA A 114 11.60 -17.90 -16.10
C ALA A 114 12.62 -18.49 -17.09
N ILE A 115 12.85 -17.85 -18.24
CA ILE A 115 13.93 -18.22 -19.17
C ILE A 115 15.29 -18.16 -18.49
N PHE A 116 15.54 -17.14 -17.67
CA PHE A 116 16.81 -16.99 -16.95
C PHE A 116 17.08 -18.07 -15.91
N LEU A 117 16.08 -18.83 -15.46
CA LEU A 117 16.28 -19.96 -14.54
C LEU A 117 17.03 -21.13 -15.17
N GLU A 118 17.11 -21.19 -16.50
CA GLU A 118 17.86 -22.21 -17.24
C GLU A 118 19.25 -21.70 -17.70
N ASP A 119 19.64 -20.47 -17.34
CA ASP A 119 20.92 -19.87 -17.76
C ASP A 119 22.13 -20.58 -17.09
N PRO A 120 23.26 -20.77 -17.79
CA PRO A 120 24.47 -21.34 -17.19
C PRO A 120 24.97 -20.58 -15.94
N SER A 121 24.71 -19.28 -15.84
CA SER A 121 25.10 -18.43 -14.72
C SER A 121 24.24 -18.72 -13.47
N SER A 122 24.84 -19.36 -12.47
CA SER A 122 24.19 -19.61 -11.17
C SER A 122 23.75 -18.32 -10.45
N ILE A 123 24.47 -17.21 -10.66
CA ILE A 123 24.12 -15.90 -10.10
C ILE A 123 22.86 -15.35 -10.76
N LEU A 124 22.77 -15.39 -12.10
CA LEU A 124 21.60 -14.93 -12.83
C LEU A 124 20.36 -15.77 -12.45
N ARG A 125 20.48 -17.09 -12.41
CA ARG A 125 19.42 -17.99 -11.93
C ARG A 125 18.93 -17.64 -10.52
N THR A 126 19.87 -17.37 -9.61
CA THR A 126 19.55 -17.01 -8.22
C THR A 126 18.76 -15.70 -8.14
N PHE A 127 19.16 -14.68 -8.90
CA PHE A 127 18.46 -13.39 -8.93
C PHE A 127 17.14 -13.44 -9.71
N ALA A 128 17.06 -14.26 -10.76
CA ALA A 128 15.81 -14.51 -11.47
C ALA A 128 14.77 -15.19 -10.55
N LEU A 129 15.18 -16.19 -9.76
CA LEU A 129 14.32 -16.82 -8.76
C LEU A 129 13.83 -15.81 -7.71
N GLN A 130 14.74 -14.95 -7.21
CA GLN A 130 14.37 -13.88 -6.30
C GLN A 130 13.35 -12.92 -6.92
N GLY A 131 13.62 -12.43 -8.13
CA GLY A 131 12.74 -11.50 -8.85
C GLY A 131 11.36 -12.09 -9.14
N ILE A 132 11.28 -13.38 -9.45
CA ILE A 132 10.00 -14.10 -9.59
C ILE A 132 9.19 -14.06 -8.29
N VAL A 133 9.82 -14.29 -7.14
CA VAL A 133 9.11 -14.23 -5.86
C VAL A 133 8.71 -12.78 -5.52
N ASP A 134 9.56 -11.80 -5.80
CA ASP A 134 9.23 -10.39 -5.58
C ASP A 134 8.05 -9.95 -6.47
N LEU A 135 7.96 -10.46 -7.71
CA LEU A 135 6.78 -10.31 -8.56
C LEU A 135 5.57 -11.02 -7.96
N ALA A 136 5.70 -12.26 -7.47
CA ALA A 136 4.58 -13.02 -6.92
C ALA A 136 3.98 -12.38 -5.65
N VAL A 137 4.78 -11.67 -4.86
CA VAL A 137 4.31 -10.86 -3.72
C VAL A 137 3.38 -9.74 -4.20
N THR A 138 3.68 -9.12 -5.35
CA THR A 138 2.93 -7.98 -5.89
C THR A 138 1.77 -8.42 -6.78
N TYR A 139 1.96 -9.52 -7.53
CA TYR A 139 1.03 -10.08 -8.50
C TYR A 139 0.75 -11.54 -8.12
N PRO A 140 -0.27 -11.79 -7.26
CA PRO A 140 -0.54 -13.12 -6.71
C PRO A 140 -0.76 -14.23 -7.73
N LYS A 141 -1.09 -13.90 -8.98
CA LYS A 141 -1.21 -14.86 -10.09
C LYS A 141 0.05 -15.70 -10.31
N PHE A 142 1.23 -15.21 -9.90
CA PHE A 142 2.49 -15.94 -10.05
C PHE A 142 2.87 -16.84 -8.87
N ILE A 143 2.10 -16.85 -7.77
CA ILE A 143 2.44 -17.57 -6.53
C ILE A 143 2.67 -19.07 -6.78
N VAL A 144 1.76 -19.72 -7.50
CA VAL A 144 1.84 -21.17 -7.77
C VAL A 144 3.10 -21.49 -8.59
N SER A 145 3.35 -20.73 -9.65
CA SER A 145 4.52 -20.96 -10.51
C SER A 145 5.84 -20.60 -9.79
N ALA A 146 5.84 -19.55 -8.96
CA ALA A 146 6.97 -19.20 -8.11
C ALA A 146 7.32 -20.32 -7.12
N LYS A 147 6.31 -20.96 -6.50
CA LYS A 147 6.51 -22.14 -5.63
C LYS A 147 7.15 -23.30 -6.39
N HIS A 148 6.67 -23.59 -7.59
CA HIS A 148 7.26 -24.65 -8.42
C HIS A 148 8.75 -24.37 -8.73
N HIS A 149 9.11 -23.13 -9.07
CA HIS A 149 10.51 -22.76 -9.28
C HIS A 149 11.36 -22.84 -8.00
N ILE A 150 10.79 -22.52 -6.84
CA ILE A 150 11.46 -22.67 -5.54
C ILE A 150 11.73 -24.16 -5.24
N GLU A 151 10.76 -25.05 -5.47
CA GLU A 151 10.93 -26.50 -5.29
C GLU A 151 12.01 -27.06 -6.21
N ALA A 152 11.99 -26.68 -7.49
CA ALA A 152 13.04 -27.05 -8.44
C ALA A 152 14.43 -26.56 -7.97
N ALA A 153 14.52 -25.32 -7.46
CA ALA A 153 15.75 -24.76 -6.93
C ALA A 153 16.24 -25.44 -5.65
N LEU A 154 15.33 -25.87 -4.76
CA LEU A 154 15.65 -26.65 -3.57
C LEU A 154 16.22 -28.03 -3.91
N SER A 155 15.71 -28.65 -4.97
CA SER A 155 16.15 -29.98 -5.42
C SER A 155 17.45 -29.94 -6.24
N LYS A 156 17.52 -29.07 -7.27
CA LYS A 156 18.57 -29.10 -8.31
C LYS A 156 19.52 -27.89 -8.28
N GLY A 157 19.27 -26.92 -7.40
CA GLY A 157 20.06 -25.69 -7.32
C GLY A 157 21.44 -25.88 -6.71
N THR A 158 22.32 -24.89 -6.92
CA THR A 158 23.59 -24.81 -6.18
C THR A 158 23.33 -24.60 -4.68
N LYS A 159 24.32 -24.87 -3.81
CA LYS A 159 24.16 -24.64 -2.35
C LYS A 159 23.68 -23.22 -2.01
N ALA A 160 24.20 -22.20 -2.71
CA ALA A 160 23.78 -20.81 -2.54
C ALA A 160 22.33 -20.59 -2.98
N MET A 161 21.93 -21.18 -4.12
CA MET A 161 20.58 -21.07 -4.65
C MET A 161 19.57 -21.80 -3.75
N GLN A 162 19.90 -22.99 -3.24
CA GLN A 162 19.09 -23.72 -2.26
C GLN A 162 18.92 -22.93 -0.96
N ALA A 163 19.99 -22.29 -0.45
CA ALA A 163 19.90 -21.43 0.73
C ALA A 163 18.97 -20.23 0.50
N ARG A 164 19.04 -19.60 -0.68
CA ARG A 164 18.12 -18.52 -1.06
C ARG A 164 16.68 -19.02 -1.21
N ALA A 165 16.47 -20.17 -1.87
CA ALA A 165 15.17 -20.78 -2.08
C ALA A 165 14.45 -21.08 -0.76
N ARG A 166 15.15 -21.55 0.29
CA ARG A 166 14.57 -21.73 1.63
C ARG A 166 14.02 -20.43 2.24
N LYS A 167 14.72 -19.31 2.04
CA LYS A 167 14.24 -18.00 2.51
C LYS A 167 13.03 -17.55 1.69
N LEU A 168 13.10 -17.75 0.37
CA LEU A 168 12.04 -17.38 -0.56
C LEU A 168 10.75 -18.19 -0.36
N ALA A 169 10.84 -19.47 0.00
CA ALA A 169 9.70 -20.32 0.35
C ALA A 169 8.84 -19.67 1.44
N LYS A 170 9.48 -19.20 2.53
CA LYS A 170 8.78 -18.50 3.62
C LYS A 170 8.08 -17.24 3.14
N THR A 171 8.72 -16.48 2.26
CA THR A 171 8.15 -15.25 1.67
C THR A 171 6.93 -15.57 0.82
N VAL A 172 7.01 -16.55 -0.08
CA VAL A 172 5.91 -16.89 -0.98
C VAL A 172 4.73 -17.54 -0.24
N ASP A 173 4.98 -18.34 0.80
CA ASP A 173 3.92 -18.91 1.66
C ASP A 173 3.19 -17.81 2.44
N LEU A 174 3.93 -16.80 2.89
CA LEU A 174 3.32 -15.63 3.51
C LEU A 174 2.50 -14.83 2.49
N ALA A 175 3.04 -14.59 1.30
CA ALA A 175 2.32 -13.93 0.21
C ALA A 175 1.05 -14.70 -0.20
N GLU A 176 1.10 -16.03 -0.26
CA GLU A 176 -0.06 -16.88 -0.56
C GLU A 176 -1.13 -16.76 0.52
N ARG A 177 -0.75 -16.80 1.80
CA ARG A 177 -1.70 -16.60 2.91
C ARG A 177 -2.35 -15.23 2.89
N TYR A 178 -1.59 -14.18 2.54
CA TYR A 178 -2.17 -12.86 2.36
C TYR A 178 -3.06 -12.81 1.13
N ALA A 179 -2.62 -13.37 0.01
CA ALA A 179 -3.40 -13.40 -1.22
C ALA A 179 -4.66 -14.25 -1.08
N SER A 180 -4.67 -15.30 -0.25
CA SER A 180 -5.87 -16.12 -0.02
C SER A 180 -6.80 -15.49 1.02
N ASN A 181 -6.37 -14.46 1.75
CA ASN A 181 -7.21 -13.71 2.69
C ASN A 181 -8.15 -12.76 1.92
N PRO A 182 -9.47 -13.02 1.90
CA PRO A 182 -10.42 -12.21 1.14
C PRO A 182 -10.41 -10.72 1.52
N SER A 183 -10.18 -10.42 2.81
CA SER A 183 -10.13 -9.04 3.28
C SER A 183 -8.88 -8.28 2.83
N PHE A 184 -7.75 -8.98 2.62
CA PHE A 184 -6.54 -8.38 2.07
C PHE A 184 -6.73 -8.05 0.58
N ARG A 185 -7.29 -8.99 -0.21
CA ARG A 185 -7.64 -8.72 -1.61
C ARG A 185 -8.57 -7.52 -1.73
N LEU A 186 -9.64 -7.50 -0.93
CA LEU A 186 -10.58 -6.39 -0.90
C LEU A 186 -9.90 -5.07 -0.55
N HIS A 187 -9.04 -5.06 0.47
CA HIS A 187 -8.27 -3.87 0.83
C HIS A 187 -7.41 -3.38 -0.35
N GLN A 188 -6.71 -4.28 -1.03
CA GLN A 188 -5.88 -3.98 -2.19
C GLN A 188 -6.71 -3.41 -3.36
N ASP A 189 -7.85 -4.02 -3.66
CA ASP A 189 -8.78 -3.57 -4.71
C ASP A 189 -9.27 -2.14 -4.42
N ILE A 190 -9.56 -1.82 -3.15
CA ILE A 190 -9.99 -0.49 -2.74
C ILE A 190 -8.84 0.52 -2.89
N ILE A 191 -7.65 0.27 -2.33
CA ILE A 191 -6.56 1.25 -2.36
C ILE A 191 -5.98 1.52 -3.75
N THR A 192 -6.19 0.59 -4.70
CA THR A 192 -5.79 0.75 -6.10
C THR A 192 -6.91 1.35 -6.98
N CYS A 193 -8.13 1.50 -6.44
CA CYS A 193 -9.27 2.03 -7.17
C CYS A 193 -9.01 3.42 -7.77
N LYS A 194 -9.40 3.61 -9.03
CA LYS A 194 -9.29 4.87 -9.78
C LYS A 194 -10.63 5.48 -10.21
N ALA A 195 -11.75 4.99 -9.66
CA ALA A 195 -13.10 5.42 -10.05
C ALA A 195 -13.33 6.93 -9.84
N CYS A 196 -12.78 7.50 -8.76
CA CYS A 196 -12.88 8.93 -8.43
C CYS A 196 -11.81 9.78 -9.14
N LYS A 197 -11.65 9.61 -10.44
CA LYS A 197 -10.62 10.30 -11.25
C LYS A 197 -10.84 11.81 -11.40
N ASP A 198 -12.05 12.28 -11.13
CA ASP A 198 -12.51 13.67 -11.28
C ASP A 198 -12.31 14.53 -10.02
N LEU A 199 -11.76 13.95 -8.95
CA LEU A 199 -11.48 14.68 -7.71
C LEU A 199 -10.29 15.63 -7.85
N PRO A 200 -10.26 16.75 -7.11
CA PRO A 200 -9.27 17.82 -7.29
C PRO A 200 -7.82 17.36 -7.07
N LEU A 201 -7.59 16.39 -6.19
CA LEU A 201 -6.27 15.78 -5.94
C LEU A 201 -6.16 14.35 -6.49
N GLY A 202 -7.09 13.96 -7.35
CA GLY A 202 -7.19 12.61 -7.90
C GLY A 202 -7.53 11.52 -6.88
N PRO A 203 -7.60 10.26 -7.34
CA PRO A 203 -8.00 9.13 -6.50
C PRO A 203 -6.83 8.67 -5.60
N LYS A 204 -7.03 8.82 -4.29
CA LYS A 204 -6.18 8.24 -3.23
C LYS A 204 -7.09 7.62 -2.16
N PRO A 205 -7.60 6.40 -2.39
CA PRO A 205 -8.50 5.75 -1.45
C PRO A 205 -7.79 5.48 -0.11
N VAL A 206 -8.39 5.93 1.00
CA VAL A 206 -7.88 5.75 2.36
C VAL A 206 -8.88 4.91 3.15
N VAL A 207 -8.50 3.67 3.43
CA VAL A 207 -9.30 2.69 4.17
C VAL A 207 -8.37 1.76 4.94
N ARG A 208 -8.81 1.24 6.08
CA ARG A 208 -8.14 0.16 6.81
C ARG A 208 -9.16 -0.87 7.24
N LEU A 209 -9.00 -2.13 6.83
CA LEU A 209 -9.91 -3.20 7.22
C LEU A 209 -9.19 -4.55 7.18
N THR A 210 -9.58 -5.45 8.08
CA THR A 210 -9.24 -6.87 7.99
C THR A 210 -10.41 -7.71 8.46
N ALA A 211 -10.50 -8.97 8.02
CA ALA A 211 -11.52 -9.91 8.49
C ALA A 211 -11.47 -10.21 9.99
N ALA A 212 -10.38 -9.81 10.67
CA ALA A 212 -10.22 -9.97 12.11
C ALA A 212 -10.84 -8.82 12.92
N ALA A 213 -11.15 -7.68 12.29
CA ALA A 213 -11.68 -6.50 12.98
C ALA A 213 -12.99 -6.81 13.71
N ARG A 214 -13.08 -6.36 14.96
CA ARG A 214 -14.25 -6.54 15.85
C ARG A 214 -15.12 -5.30 15.92
N ILE A 215 -14.56 -4.13 15.63
CA ILE A 215 -15.26 -2.85 15.67
C ILE A 215 -15.09 -2.16 14.32
N LYS A 216 -16.19 -1.66 13.75
CA LYS A 216 -16.18 -0.96 12.46
C LYS A 216 -16.57 0.50 12.67
N ILE A 217 -15.72 1.43 12.25
CA ILE A 217 -15.99 2.86 12.23
C ILE A 217 -16.33 3.30 10.82
N VAL A 218 -17.55 3.79 10.63
CA VAL A 218 -18.03 4.32 9.36
C VAL A 218 -18.14 5.84 9.44
N GLY A 219 -17.18 6.52 8.81
CA GLY A 219 -17.11 7.98 8.73
C GLY A 219 -17.60 8.52 7.38
N GLN A 220 -17.38 9.82 7.12
CA GLN A 220 -17.83 10.47 5.90
C GLN A 220 -16.85 10.27 4.73
N ALA A 221 -15.74 11.00 4.71
CA ALA A 221 -14.68 10.93 3.72
C ALA A 221 -13.37 11.42 4.35
N PRO A 222 -12.19 11.05 3.81
CA PRO A 222 -10.94 11.60 4.31
C PRO A 222 -10.86 13.11 4.01
N GLY A 223 -10.42 13.90 5.01
CA GLY A 223 -10.04 15.30 4.79
C GLY A 223 -8.63 15.43 4.20
N ILE A 224 -8.19 16.67 3.95
CA ILE A 224 -6.91 16.94 3.27
C ILE A 224 -5.70 16.32 3.98
N ARG A 225 -5.61 16.41 5.30
CA ARG A 225 -4.51 15.82 6.09
C ARG A 225 -4.50 14.29 6.01
N VAL A 226 -5.66 13.66 5.98
CA VAL A 226 -5.79 12.21 5.80
C VAL A 226 -5.42 11.82 4.37
N HIS A 227 -5.79 12.63 3.37
CA HIS A 227 -5.34 12.43 2.00
C HIS A 227 -3.81 12.48 1.90
N GLU A 228 -3.15 13.49 2.46
CA GLU A 228 -1.69 13.62 2.43
C GLU A 228 -1.01 12.43 3.10
N THR A 229 -1.41 12.10 4.33
CA THR A 229 -0.76 11.07 5.14
C THR A 229 -1.13 9.64 4.74
N GLY A 230 -2.30 9.43 4.13
CA GLY A 230 -2.85 8.09 3.83
C GLY A 230 -3.29 7.30 5.06
N ILE A 231 -3.36 7.92 6.24
CA ILE A 231 -3.73 7.26 7.49
C ILE A 231 -5.13 7.75 7.91
N PRO A 232 -6.16 6.87 7.96
CA PRO A 232 -7.51 7.27 8.35
C PRO A 232 -7.52 7.94 9.74
N TRP A 233 -8.36 8.95 9.95
CA TRP A 233 -8.50 9.65 11.24
C TRP A 233 -7.19 10.22 11.82
N ASN A 234 -6.20 10.49 10.97
CA ASN A 234 -4.93 11.09 11.38
C ASN A 234 -5.02 12.63 11.32
N ASP A 235 -6.01 13.16 12.02
CA ASP A 235 -6.37 14.57 12.09
C ASP A 235 -7.00 14.89 13.47
N PRO A 236 -7.29 16.17 13.78
CA PRO A 236 -7.88 16.55 15.06
C PRO A 236 -9.25 15.91 15.35
N SER A 237 -10.02 15.56 14.31
CA SER A 237 -11.31 14.88 14.50
C SER A 237 -11.08 13.45 14.99
N GLY A 238 -10.03 12.78 14.50
CA GLY A 238 -9.63 11.46 14.97
C GLY A 238 -9.02 11.46 16.37
N GLU A 239 -8.33 12.53 16.77
CA GLU A 239 -7.90 12.73 18.18
C GLU A 239 -9.10 12.76 19.10
N ARG A 240 -10.07 13.65 18.83
CA ARG A 240 -11.29 13.74 19.62
C ARG A 240 -12.09 12.44 19.62
N LEU A 241 -12.16 11.74 18.49
CA LEU A 241 -12.82 10.43 18.44
C LEU A 241 -12.17 9.44 19.41
N ARG A 242 -10.83 9.35 19.43
CA ARG A 242 -10.14 8.47 20.39
C ARG A 242 -10.42 8.86 21.83
N ASP A 243 -10.49 10.15 22.13
CA ASP A 243 -10.85 10.64 23.47
C ASP A 243 -12.29 10.24 23.85
N TRP A 244 -13.24 10.36 22.94
CA TRP A 244 -14.61 9.88 23.14
C TRP A 244 -14.66 8.37 23.41
N LEU A 245 -13.91 7.59 22.63
CA LEU A 245 -13.88 6.13 22.75
C LEU A 245 -13.05 5.64 23.95
N GLY A 246 -12.21 6.49 24.55
CA GLY A 246 -11.33 6.11 25.65
C GLY A 246 -10.23 5.13 25.23
N VAL A 247 -9.79 5.16 23.96
CA VAL A 247 -8.81 4.20 23.41
C VAL A 247 -7.50 4.87 23.01
N GLY A 248 -6.39 4.16 23.21
CA GLY A 248 -5.08 4.63 22.81
C GLY A 248 -4.88 4.63 21.29
N ARG A 249 -3.86 5.36 20.81
CA ARG A 249 -3.52 5.38 19.37
C ARG A 249 -3.17 3.99 18.84
N ALA A 250 -2.44 3.18 19.61
CA ALA A 250 -2.04 1.84 19.19
C ALA A 250 -3.25 0.93 18.97
N GLU A 251 -4.18 0.91 19.94
CA GLU A 251 -5.42 0.13 19.86
C GLU A 251 -6.29 0.61 18.69
N PHE A 252 -6.51 1.92 18.56
CA PHE A 252 -7.32 2.52 17.50
C PHE A 252 -6.85 2.15 16.09
N TYR A 253 -5.55 1.91 15.93
CA TYR A 253 -4.94 1.53 14.67
C TYR A 253 -4.64 0.04 14.54
N ASP A 254 -4.95 -0.80 15.54
CA ASP A 254 -4.81 -2.25 15.43
C ASP A 254 -5.86 -2.79 14.45
N PRO A 255 -5.44 -3.38 13.31
CA PRO A 255 -6.36 -3.90 12.30
C PRO A 255 -7.20 -5.08 12.76
N LYS A 256 -6.87 -5.74 13.89
CA LYS A 256 -7.68 -6.77 14.53
C LYS A 256 -8.78 -6.19 15.42
N ILE A 257 -8.64 -4.95 15.85
CA ILE A 257 -9.63 -4.27 16.68
C ILE A 257 -10.55 -3.43 15.79
N PHE A 258 -9.98 -2.46 15.07
CA PHE A 258 -10.76 -1.48 14.30
C PHE A 258 -10.61 -1.66 12.79
N ALA A 259 -11.75 -1.71 12.10
CA ALA A 259 -11.89 -1.39 10.69
C ALA A 259 -12.32 0.09 10.55
N LEU A 260 -11.58 0.87 9.77
CA LEU A 260 -11.80 2.29 9.51
C LEU A 260 -12.26 2.46 8.06
N VAL A 261 -13.57 2.62 7.87
CA VAL A 261 -14.25 2.48 6.58
C VAL A 261 -15.15 3.69 6.30
N PRO A 262 -14.66 4.78 5.70
CA PRO A 262 -15.51 5.94 5.41
C PRO A 262 -16.49 5.66 4.25
N MET A 263 -17.57 6.42 4.13
CA MET A 263 -18.54 6.29 3.02
C MET A 263 -17.92 6.66 1.66
N GLY A 264 -17.04 7.67 1.64
CA GLY A 264 -16.19 8.02 0.51
C GLY A 264 -14.73 7.75 0.86
N PHE A 265 -13.98 7.08 -0.03
CA PHE A 265 -12.59 6.71 0.28
C PHE A 265 -11.56 7.74 -0.16
N CYS A 266 -11.91 8.68 -1.04
CA CYS A 266 -11.00 9.70 -1.53
C CYS A 266 -11.41 11.09 -1.02
N TYR A 267 -10.44 12.01 -0.95
CA TYR A 267 -10.70 13.38 -0.52
C TYR A 267 -11.56 14.13 -1.56
N PRO A 268 -12.76 14.59 -1.19
CA PRO A 268 -13.72 15.11 -2.15
C PRO A 268 -13.43 16.56 -2.57
N GLY A 269 -12.50 17.26 -1.90
CA GLY A 269 -12.25 18.69 -2.06
C GLY A 269 -12.84 19.52 -0.91
N THR A 270 -12.50 20.81 -0.87
CA THR A 270 -13.02 21.77 0.11
C THR A 270 -14.16 22.58 -0.51
N GLY A 271 -15.26 22.74 0.23
CA GLY A 271 -16.34 23.67 -0.03
C GLY A 271 -16.48 24.74 1.07
N PRO A 272 -17.49 25.62 0.98
CA PRO A 272 -17.63 26.78 1.86
C PRO A 272 -17.75 26.44 3.36
N SER A 273 -18.38 25.31 3.67
CA SER A 273 -18.69 24.87 5.03
C SER A 273 -17.82 23.69 5.50
N GLY A 274 -16.76 23.34 4.77
CA GLY A 274 -15.91 22.18 5.04
C GLY A 274 -15.61 21.33 3.82
N ASP A 275 -15.11 20.12 4.07
CA ASP A 275 -14.92 19.16 3.00
C ASP A 275 -16.25 18.83 2.31
N LEU A 276 -16.20 18.65 0.99
CA LEU A 276 -17.34 18.28 0.18
C LEU A 276 -17.90 16.91 0.59
N PRO A 277 -19.14 16.57 0.20
CA PRO A 277 -19.72 15.27 0.50
C PRO A 277 -18.95 14.10 -0.13
N PRO A 278 -19.04 12.88 0.44
CA PRO A 278 -18.46 11.69 -0.15
C PRO A 278 -19.10 11.41 -1.51
N LYS A 279 -18.29 10.95 -2.47
CA LYS A 279 -18.80 10.50 -3.78
C LYS A 279 -19.63 9.22 -3.61
N PRO A 280 -20.90 9.17 -4.07
CA PRO A 280 -21.77 8.00 -3.92
C PRO A 280 -21.19 6.70 -4.52
N ILE A 281 -20.46 6.82 -5.64
CA ILE A 281 -19.81 5.70 -6.32
C ILE A 281 -18.91 4.86 -5.41
N CYS A 282 -18.29 5.46 -4.38
CA CYS A 282 -17.48 4.70 -3.42
C CYS A 282 -18.33 3.70 -2.63
N ALA A 283 -19.52 4.13 -2.18
CA ALA A 283 -20.40 3.28 -1.40
C ALA A 283 -20.94 2.13 -2.25
N GLU A 284 -21.40 2.45 -3.47
CA GLU A 284 -21.94 1.50 -4.45
C GLU A 284 -20.94 0.39 -4.82
N LEU A 285 -19.67 0.76 -5.03
CA LEU A 285 -18.65 -0.19 -5.45
C LEU A 285 -18.17 -1.14 -4.34
N TRP A 286 -18.20 -0.69 -3.08
CA TRP A 286 -17.35 -1.30 -2.04
C TRP A 286 -18.06 -1.66 -0.75
N GLN A 287 -19.09 -0.93 -0.30
CA GLN A 287 -19.65 -1.16 1.05
C GLN A 287 -20.21 -2.57 1.22
N SER A 288 -20.99 -3.07 0.26
CA SER A 288 -21.51 -4.45 0.29
C SER A 288 -20.39 -5.52 0.33
N LYS A 289 -19.28 -5.29 -0.38
CA LYS A 289 -18.11 -6.18 -0.36
C LYS A 289 -17.42 -6.17 1.00
N ILE A 290 -17.33 -5.00 1.63
CA ILE A 290 -16.77 -4.83 2.97
C ILE A 290 -17.62 -5.55 4.02
N GLU A 291 -18.94 -5.37 4.00
CA GLU A 291 -19.84 -6.10 4.92
C GLU A 291 -19.76 -7.62 4.75
N SER A 292 -19.51 -8.07 3.52
CA SER A 292 -19.32 -9.48 3.22
C SER A 292 -18.00 -10.04 3.79
N ASN A 293 -17.02 -9.18 4.08
CA ASN A 293 -15.70 -9.58 4.57
C ASN A 293 -15.50 -9.36 6.07
N LEU A 294 -16.28 -8.49 6.70
CA LEU A 294 -16.15 -8.12 8.13
C LEU A 294 -17.08 -8.94 9.04
N LYS A 295 -16.97 -10.27 8.98
CA LYS A 295 -17.89 -11.19 9.70
C LYS A 295 -17.70 -11.26 11.22
N LYS A 296 -16.61 -10.70 11.75
CA LYS A 296 -16.32 -10.68 13.19
C LYS A 296 -16.68 -9.37 13.87
N VAL A 297 -17.28 -8.42 13.15
CA VAL A 297 -17.67 -7.13 13.72
C VAL A 297 -18.84 -7.33 14.68
N GLU A 298 -18.64 -6.91 15.92
CA GLU A 298 -19.62 -6.92 17.00
C GLU A 298 -20.28 -5.55 17.19
N LEU A 299 -19.58 -4.47 16.83
CA LEU A 299 -20.07 -3.09 16.96
C LEU A 299 -19.73 -2.27 15.70
N THR A 300 -20.74 -1.57 15.17
CA THR A 300 -20.56 -0.57 14.11
C THR A 300 -20.84 0.85 14.63
N MET A 301 -19.88 1.76 14.49
CA MET A 301 -20.07 3.19 14.77
C MET A 301 -20.44 3.93 13.49
N ALA A 302 -21.64 4.49 13.43
CA ALA A 302 -22.13 5.28 12.31
C ALA A 302 -21.94 6.78 12.59
N ILE A 303 -20.83 7.36 12.10
CA ILE A 303 -20.41 8.73 12.42
C ILE A 303 -20.89 9.70 11.33
N GLY A 304 -21.82 10.58 11.71
CA GLY A 304 -22.37 11.62 10.84
C GLY A 304 -23.48 11.14 9.90
N ASN A 305 -24.13 12.09 9.23
CA ASN A 305 -25.36 11.84 8.46
C ASN A 305 -25.20 10.83 7.32
N TYR A 306 -24.09 10.86 6.60
CA TYR A 306 -23.87 9.96 5.45
C TYR A 306 -23.79 8.49 5.89
N ALA A 307 -23.06 8.20 6.97
CA ALA A 307 -22.97 6.86 7.52
C ALA A 307 -24.31 6.42 8.13
N GLN A 308 -24.95 7.30 8.91
CA GLN A 308 -26.25 7.00 9.54
C GLN A 308 -27.35 6.73 8.51
N ASN A 309 -27.46 7.54 7.46
CA ASN A 309 -28.46 7.35 6.40
C ASN A 309 -28.24 6.07 5.59
N TYR A 310 -27.01 5.55 5.54
CA TYR A 310 -26.68 4.31 4.84
C TYR A 310 -26.95 3.07 5.70
N LEU A 311 -26.67 3.15 7.01
CA LEU A 311 -26.66 1.99 7.90
C LEU A 311 -27.96 1.79 8.69
N LEU A 312 -28.70 2.86 8.96
CA LEU A 312 -29.83 2.80 9.90
C LEU A 312 -31.17 2.65 9.16
N PRO A 313 -32.11 1.88 9.73
CA PRO A 313 -33.39 1.60 9.10
C PRO A 313 -34.31 2.82 9.03
N GLU A 314 -35.33 2.73 8.18
CA GLU A 314 -36.42 3.70 8.08
C GLU A 314 -37.35 3.65 9.32
N PRO A 315 -38.09 4.73 9.64
CA PRO A 315 -38.09 6.03 8.96
C PRO A 315 -36.84 6.88 9.29
N LYS A 316 -36.34 7.65 8.31
CA LYS A 316 -35.23 8.58 8.54
C LYS A 316 -35.57 9.62 9.62
N ARG A 317 -34.86 9.53 10.74
CA ARG A 317 -34.78 10.57 11.78
C ARG A 317 -33.65 11.56 11.48
N SER A 318 -33.67 12.74 12.09
CA SER A 318 -32.53 13.67 12.04
C SER A 318 -31.29 13.10 12.73
N LEU A 319 -30.11 13.69 12.48
CA LEU A 319 -28.87 13.29 13.17
C LEU A 319 -29.04 13.30 14.69
N THR A 320 -29.58 14.39 15.23
CA THR A 320 -29.77 14.56 16.67
C THR A 320 -30.70 13.50 17.23
N GLU A 321 -31.83 13.23 16.57
CA GLU A 321 -32.78 12.21 17.02
C GLU A 321 -32.17 10.81 16.97
N ARG A 322 -31.42 10.46 15.93
CA ARG A 322 -30.73 9.15 15.87
C ARG A 322 -29.73 8.99 17.00
N VAL A 323 -28.91 10.00 17.26
CA VAL A 323 -27.94 9.97 18.37
C VAL A 323 -28.65 9.98 19.73
N LYS A 324 -29.79 10.67 19.87
CA LYS A 324 -30.57 10.72 21.11
C LYS A 324 -31.22 9.37 21.44
N HIS A 325 -31.68 8.66 20.41
CA HIS A 325 -32.28 7.33 20.51
C HIS A 325 -31.27 6.24 20.14
N TRP A 326 -30.01 6.38 20.58
CA TRP A 326 -28.94 5.45 20.22
C TRP A 326 -29.21 4.02 20.70
N GLN A 327 -29.96 3.87 21.80
CA GLN A 327 -30.34 2.57 22.38
C GLN A 327 -31.19 1.73 21.42
N ASP A 328 -31.92 2.35 20.47
CA ASP A 328 -32.73 1.64 19.47
C ASP A 328 -31.85 0.76 18.53
N TYR A 329 -30.55 1.05 18.45
CA TYR A 329 -29.61 0.40 17.53
C TYR A 329 -28.48 -0.36 18.26
N PHE A 330 -28.29 -0.08 19.55
CA PHE A 330 -27.25 -0.65 20.38
C PHE A 330 -27.62 -2.08 20.83
N PRO A 331 -26.65 -3.02 20.99
CA PRO A 331 -25.19 -2.87 20.92
C PRO A 331 -24.59 -3.04 19.52
N SER A 332 -25.37 -3.44 18.51
CA SER A 332 -24.84 -3.75 17.18
C SER A 332 -24.37 -2.52 16.41
N VAL A 333 -25.08 -1.39 16.57
CA VAL A 333 -24.76 -0.11 15.92
C VAL A 333 -24.90 1.03 16.93
N VAL A 334 -24.01 2.01 16.85
CA VAL A 334 -24.13 3.26 17.62
C VAL A 334 -24.03 4.47 16.67
N PRO A 335 -25.08 5.29 16.54
CA PRO A 335 -24.99 6.56 15.82
C PRO A 335 -24.22 7.60 16.64
N LEU A 336 -23.26 8.27 16.01
CA LEU A 336 -22.48 9.35 16.62
C LEU A 336 -22.50 10.62 15.75
N PRO A 337 -22.45 11.81 16.34
CA PRO A 337 -22.17 13.04 15.60
C PRO A 337 -20.72 13.01 15.09
N HIS A 338 -20.39 13.87 14.12
CA HIS A 338 -18.99 14.01 13.69
C HIS A 338 -18.14 14.66 14.80
N PRO A 339 -16.93 14.16 15.12
CA PRO A 339 -16.04 14.74 16.14
C PRO A 339 -15.31 16.01 15.65
N SER A 340 -15.93 16.79 14.76
CA SER A 340 -15.35 18.04 14.25
C SER A 340 -15.51 19.16 15.28
N PRO A 341 -14.55 20.10 15.39
CA PRO A 341 -14.71 21.32 16.19
C PRO A 341 -16.00 22.10 15.87
N ARG A 342 -16.51 21.98 14.64
CA ARG A 342 -17.78 22.63 14.24
C ARG A 342 -19.00 22.12 15.02
N ASN A 343 -18.92 20.92 15.60
CA ASN A 343 -19.99 20.34 16.42
C ASN A 343 -19.92 20.72 17.90
N ASN A 344 -19.00 21.60 18.34
CA ASN A 344 -18.91 22.03 19.74
C ASN A 344 -20.22 22.64 20.25
N ARG A 345 -20.90 23.46 19.44
CA ARG A 345 -22.22 24.02 19.82
C ARG A 345 -23.28 22.93 20.00
N TRP A 346 -23.26 21.91 19.14
CA TRP A 346 -24.16 20.78 19.27
C TRP A 346 -23.89 20.02 20.57
N LEU A 347 -22.62 19.73 20.89
CA LEU A 347 -22.25 19.04 22.14
C LEU A 347 -22.71 19.81 23.38
N ASN A 348 -22.48 21.12 23.42
CA ASN A 348 -22.91 21.98 24.54
C ASN A 348 -24.44 21.97 24.74
N ASN A 349 -25.21 21.84 23.66
CA ASN A 349 -26.66 21.80 23.72
C ASN A 349 -27.22 20.39 24.02
N HIS A 350 -26.38 19.35 24.00
CA HIS A 350 -26.77 17.95 24.16
C HIS A 350 -25.84 17.22 25.15
N PRO A 351 -25.78 17.65 26.43
CA PRO A 351 -24.83 17.12 27.41
C PRO A 351 -25.03 15.62 27.74
N TRP A 352 -26.20 15.07 27.46
CA TRP A 352 -26.49 13.63 27.55
C TRP A 352 -25.60 12.79 26.63
N PHE A 353 -25.04 13.35 25.56
CA PHE A 353 -24.08 12.65 24.71
C PHE A 353 -22.85 12.19 25.52
N GLU A 354 -22.27 13.09 26.31
CA GLU A 354 -21.06 12.79 27.09
C GLU A 354 -21.38 12.08 28.41
N SER A 355 -22.50 12.40 29.03
CA SER A 355 -22.87 11.87 30.36
C SER A 355 -23.60 10.53 30.32
N GLU A 356 -24.26 10.17 29.21
CA GLU A 356 -25.05 8.94 29.10
C GLU A 356 -24.52 8.00 27.99
N LEU A 357 -24.31 8.50 26.77
CA LEU A 357 -23.93 7.65 25.63
C LEU A 357 -22.45 7.21 25.72
N LEU A 358 -21.52 8.15 25.90
CA LEU A 358 -20.08 7.82 25.88
C LEU A 358 -19.65 6.80 26.95
N PRO A 359 -20.15 6.82 28.21
CA PRO A 359 -19.82 5.80 29.20
C PRO A 359 -20.21 4.39 28.77
N GLU A 360 -21.45 4.19 28.31
CA GLU A 360 -21.95 2.89 27.83
C GLU A 360 -21.16 2.38 26.62
N LEU A 361 -20.81 3.29 25.70
CA LEU A 361 -19.97 2.96 24.56
C LEU A 361 -18.57 2.50 24.98
N ARG A 362 -17.93 3.21 25.92
CA ARG A 362 -16.61 2.86 26.44
C ARG A 362 -16.61 1.48 27.12
N ASP A 363 -17.64 1.18 27.89
CA ASP A 363 -17.77 -0.11 28.57
C ASP A 363 -17.92 -1.27 27.58
N LEU A 364 -18.73 -1.10 26.52
CA LEU A 364 -18.82 -2.09 25.45
C LEU A 364 -17.49 -2.26 24.69
N LEU A 365 -16.82 -1.16 24.35
CA LEU A 365 -15.52 -1.20 23.67
C LEU A 365 -14.49 -1.95 24.51
N ALA A 366 -14.42 -1.69 25.82
CA ALA A 366 -13.51 -2.39 26.72
C ALA A 366 -13.76 -3.90 26.74
N LYS A 367 -15.02 -4.34 26.72
CA LYS A 367 -15.40 -5.76 26.64
C LYS A 367 -14.94 -6.39 25.31
N ILE A 368 -15.21 -5.73 24.19
CA ILE A 368 -14.82 -6.21 22.86
C ILE A 368 -13.29 -6.27 22.72
N ILE A 369 -12.56 -5.27 23.23
CA ILE A 369 -11.10 -5.21 23.11
C ILE A 369 -10.42 -6.30 23.97
N ARG A 370 -10.89 -6.53 25.20
CA ARG A 370 -10.31 -7.54 26.11
C ARG A 370 -10.58 -8.97 25.66
N GLY A 371 -11.60 -9.19 24.84
CA GLY A 371 -12.00 -10.51 24.37
C GLY A 371 -12.67 -11.33 25.44
N SER A 372 -13.90 -10.95 25.75
CA SER A 372 -14.89 -11.83 26.39
C SER A 372 -15.16 -13.08 25.56
#